data_AF-A0A964YEK9-F1
#
_entry.id   AF-A0A964YEK9-F1
#
_cell.length_a   1.000
_cell.length_b   1.000
_cell.length_c   1.000
_cell.angle_alpha   90.00
_cell.angle_beta   90.00
_cell.angle_gamma   90.00
#
_symmetry.space_group_name_H-M   'P 1'
#
loop_
_entity.id
_entity.type
_entity.pdbx_description
1 polymer ?
#
loop_
_entity_poly.entity_id
_entity_poly.type
_entity_poly.pdbx_seq_one_letter_code
_entity_poly.pdbx_strand_id
1 'polypeptide(L)'
;MVENIVIIGSGPAGYTAAIYAARANLKPLMFLGFQSGGIPGGQLMTTTEVENFPGFPEGIHGPQLMANMNAQAIRWGAEVVTEDVINVDFQQQPFVIRSDHRVVYAHAVIIATGATAKRMGLPGEETYWNRGMSACAICDGAAPIFRG
;
A
#
# COMPACT_ATOMS: atom_id res chain seq x y z
N MET A 1 3.97 -15.40 -20.13
CA MET A 1 5.07 -14.41 -20.16
C MET A 1 5.67 -14.36 -18.77
N VAL A 2 6.97 -14.09 -18.63
CA VAL A 2 7.64 -13.98 -17.32
C VAL A 2 7.91 -12.51 -17.04
N GLU A 3 7.47 -12.02 -15.89
CA GLU A 3 7.69 -10.65 -15.46
C GLU A 3 9.12 -10.46 -14.94
N ASN A 4 9.72 -9.30 -15.21
CA ASN A 4 11.02 -8.97 -14.63
C ASN A 4 10.91 -8.82 -13.10
N ILE A 5 9.83 -8.18 -12.65
CA ILE A 5 9.60 -7.91 -11.24
C ILE A 5 8.10 -7.81 -10.95
N VAL A 6 7.67 -8.51 -9.91
CA VAL A 6 6.32 -8.41 -9.35
C VAL A 6 6.38 -7.73 -7.99
N ILE A 7 5.46 -6.81 -7.72
CA ILE A 7 5.35 -6.09 -6.46
C ILE A 7 4.02 -6.47 -5.82
N ILE A 8 4.03 -6.89 -4.57
CA ILE A 8 2.83 -7.32 -3.84
C ILE A 8 2.57 -6.34 -2.70
N GLY A 9 1.53 -5.53 -2.83
CA GLY A 9 1.11 -4.55 -1.83
C GLY A 9 1.17 -3.10 -2.34
N SER A 10 0.16 -2.31 -1.96
CA SER A 10 -0.12 -0.96 -2.46
C SER A 10 0.11 0.17 -1.46
N GLY A 11 0.92 -0.06 -0.41
CA GLY A 11 1.35 1.03 0.46
C GLY A 11 2.40 1.94 -0.21
N PRO A 12 2.90 2.96 0.51
CA PRO A 12 3.98 3.82 0.03
C PRO A 12 5.20 3.04 -0.47
N ALA A 13 5.59 1.98 0.25
CA ALA A 13 6.71 1.12 -0.13
C ALA A 13 6.52 0.48 -1.52
N GLY A 14 5.32 -0.07 -1.79
CA GLY A 14 5.00 -0.72 -3.05
C GLY A 14 5.00 0.26 -4.21
N TYR A 15 4.37 1.43 -4.04
CA TYR A 15 4.34 2.44 -5.10
C TYR A 15 5.72 3.05 -5.35
N THR A 16 6.52 3.32 -4.31
CA THR A 16 7.90 3.79 -4.51
C THR A 16 8.74 2.76 -5.28
N ALA A 17 8.63 1.47 -4.93
CA ALA A 17 9.29 0.41 -5.68
C ALA A 17 8.83 0.36 -7.15
N ALA A 18 7.52 0.47 -7.40
CA ALA A 18 6.95 0.46 -8.74
C ALA A 18 7.44 1.64 -9.58
N ILE A 19 7.49 2.84 -9.01
CA ILE A 19 8.01 4.04 -9.68
C ILE A 19 9.46 3.82 -10.13
N TYR A 20 10.32 3.31 -9.26
CA TYR A 20 11.73 3.11 -9.60
C TYR A 20 11.92 1.97 -10.62
N ALA A 21 11.24 0.85 -10.45
CA ALA A 21 11.30 -0.27 -11.39
C ALA A 21 10.78 0.12 -12.78
N ALA A 22 9.68 0.88 -12.84
CA ALA A 22 9.12 1.38 -14.09
C ALA A 22 10.09 2.35 -14.80
N ARG A 23 10.71 3.27 -14.05
CA ARG A 23 11.76 4.18 -14.56
C ARG A 23 13.01 3.45 -15.05
N ALA A 24 13.32 2.30 -14.48
CA ALA A 24 14.39 1.42 -14.95
C ALA A 24 13.98 0.55 -16.15
N ASN A 25 12.80 0.80 -16.74
CA ASN A 25 12.24 0.06 -17.88
C ASN A 25 12.05 -1.45 -17.60
N LEU A 26 11.83 -1.83 -16.33
CA LEU A 26 11.57 -3.22 -15.95
C LEU A 26 10.10 -3.63 -16.14
N LYS A 27 9.20 -2.67 -16.42
CA LYS A 27 7.75 -2.89 -16.58
C LYS A 27 7.16 -3.67 -15.40
N PRO A 28 7.21 -3.13 -14.17
CA PRO A 28 6.77 -3.85 -12.99
C PRO A 28 5.26 -4.15 -13.04
N LEU A 29 4.88 -5.36 -12.66
CA LEU A 29 3.49 -5.72 -12.38
C LEU A 29 3.24 -5.64 -10.86
N MET A 30 2.23 -4.87 -10.47
CA MET A 30 1.95 -4.59 -9.06
C MET A 30 0.54 -5.03 -8.67
N PHE A 31 0.45 -5.91 -7.67
CA PHE A 31 -0.80 -6.34 -7.07
C PHE A 31 -1.18 -5.38 -5.94
N LEU A 32 -2.32 -4.71 -6.09
CA LEU A 32 -2.75 -3.69 -5.15
C LEU A 32 -3.46 -4.25 -3.91
N GLY A 33 -3.94 -5.49 -3.96
CA GLY A 33 -4.89 -6.03 -2.98
C GLY A 33 -6.34 -5.66 -3.32
N PHE A 34 -7.28 -6.45 -2.80
CA PHE A 34 -8.72 -6.25 -2.98
C PHE A 34 -9.53 -6.54 -1.70
N GLN A 35 -9.59 -7.81 -1.25
CA GLN A 35 -10.34 -8.20 -0.06
C GLN A 35 -9.41 -8.35 1.13
N SER A 36 -8.56 -9.38 1.09
CA SER A 36 -7.61 -9.72 2.14
C SER A 36 -6.45 -8.74 2.21
N GLY A 37 -6.01 -8.18 1.07
CA GLY A 37 -5.00 -7.13 1.00
C GLY A 37 -5.48 -5.77 1.49
N GLY A 38 -6.79 -5.61 1.75
CA GLY A 38 -7.40 -4.36 2.18
C GLY A 38 -7.57 -3.33 1.05
N ILE A 39 -7.86 -2.10 1.43
CA ILE A 39 -8.09 -0.99 0.50
C ILE A 39 -6.76 -0.64 -0.20
N PRO A 40 -6.71 -0.58 -1.55
CA PRO A 40 -5.55 -0.10 -2.28
C PRO A 40 -5.05 1.25 -1.75
N GLY A 41 -3.76 1.33 -1.41
CA GLY A 41 -3.17 2.49 -0.73
C GLY A 41 -2.71 2.18 0.71
N GLY A 42 -3.11 1.04 1.28
CA GLY A 42 -2.68 0.61 2.60
C GLY A 42 -3.22 1.49 3.74
N GLN A 43 -2.51 1.53 4.87
CA GLN A 43 -3.00 2.18 6.11
C GLN A 43 -3.26 3.69 5.97
N LEU A 44 -2.62 4.38 5.01
CA LEU A 44 -2.88 5.79 4.76
C LEU A 44 -4.28 6.05 4.21
N MET A 45 -4.98 5.02 3.71
CA MET A 45 -6.38 5.13 3.31
C MET A 45 -7.32 5.32 4.49
N THR A 46 -6.87 4.98 5.71
CA THR A 46 -7.65 5.09 6.93
C THR A 46 -7.20 6.23 7.83
N THR A 47 -6.31 7.12 7.38
CA THR A 47 -5.95 8.34 8.14
C THR A 47 -6.55 9.58 7.47
N THR A 48 -6.72 10.65 8.25
CA THR A 48 -7.24 11.93 7.77
C THR A 48 -6.14 12.79 7.18
N GLU A 49 -5.17 13.22 7.99
CA GLU A 49 -4.09 14.13 7.61
C GLU A 49 -2.73 13.47 7.86
N VAL A 50 -1.78 13.77 6.97
CA VAL A 50 -0.39 13.34 7.04
C VAL A 50 0.47 14.59 7.05
N GLU A 51 1.01 14.93 8.21
CA GLU A 51 1.84 16.13 8.42
C GLU A 51 3.35 15.83 8.40
N ASN A 52 3.72 14.54 8.40
CA ASN A 52 5.11 14.08 8.55
C ASN A 52 5.67 13.40 7.29
N PHE A 53 4.99 13.54 6.14
CA PHE A 53 5.52 13.11 4.85
C PHE A 53 6.22 14.31 4.17
N PRO A 54 7.53 14.24 3.91
CA PRO A 54 8.28 15.38 3.38
C PRO A 54 7.79 15.78 1.98
N GLY A 55 7.70 17.09 1.74
CA GLY A 55 7.17 17.68 0.50
C GLY A 55 5.77 18.27 0.62
N PHE A 56 5.10 18.09 1.76
CA PHE A 56 3.78 18.65 2.05
C PHE A 56 3.84 19.52 3.32
N PRO A 57 4.32 20.78 3.23
CA PRO A 57 4.49 21.66 4.39
C PRO A 57 3.16 22.00 5.09
N GLU A 58 2.05 21.99 4.36
CA GLU A 58 0.69 22.20 4.88
C GLU A 58 -0.04 20.88 5.17
N GLY A 59 0.69 19.76 5.19
CA GLY A 59 0.11 18.42 5.25
C GLY A 59 -0.61 17.98 3.98
N ILE A 60 -1.07 16.73 3.96
CA ILE A 60 -1.86 16.15 2.88
C ILE A 60 -2.81 15.08 3.40
N HIS A 61 -3.99 14.95 2.79
CA HIS A 61 -4.88 13.84 3.10
C HIS A 61 -4.28 12.49 2.69
N GLY A 62 -4.35 11.51 3.59
CA GLY A 62 -3.80 10.16 3.37
C GLY A 62 -4.23 9.53 2.03
N PRO A 63 -5.54 9.48 1.71
CA PRO A 63 -6.01 9.00 0.42
C PRO A 63 -5.50 9.79 -0.80
N GLN A 64 -5.33 11.11 -0.66
CA GLN A 64 -4.80 11.95 -1.73
C GLN A 64 -3.31 11.68 -1.97
N LEU A 65 -2.52 11.46 -0.91
CA LEU A 65 -1.12 11.05 -1.02
C LEU A 65 -1.00 9.71 -1.78
N MET A 66 -1.82 8.72 -1.42
CA MET A 66 -1.81 7.42 -2.10
C MET A 66 -2.25 7.50 -3.56
N ALA A 67 -3.27 8.31 -3.86
CA ALA A 67 -3.69 8.56 -5.24
C ALA A 67 -2.57 9.18 -6.08
N ASN A 68 -1.82 10.14 -5.51
CA ASN A 68 -0.67 10.75 -6.18
C ASN A 68 0.44 9.73 -6.46
N MET A 69 0.75 8.85 -5.49
CA MET A 69 1.75 7.80 -5.66
C MET A 69 1.34 6.77 -6.74
N ASN A 70 0.07 6.36 -6.76
CA ASN A 70 -0.47 5.48 -7.79
C ASN A 70 -0.36 6.11 -9.18
N ALA A 71 -0.80 7.37 -9.33
CA ALA A 71 -0.70 8.09 -10.59
C ALA A 71 0.75 8.22 -11.07
N GLN A 72 1.70 8.42 -10.17
CA GLN A 72 3.13 8.46 -10.51
C GLN A 72 3.65 7.11 -10.98
N ALA A 73 3.25 6.00 -10.35
CA ALA A 73 3.64 4.65 -10.77
C ALA A 73 3.11 4.34 -12.19
N ILE A 74 1.81 4.57 -12.44
CA ILE A 74 1.18 4.34 -13.75
C ILE A 74 1.83 5.22 -14.82
N ARG A 75 2.10 6.50 -14.52
CA ARG A 75 2.74 7.44 -15.45
C ARG A 75 4.08 6.92 -15.99
N TRP A 76 4.85 6.21 -15.17
CA TRP A 76 6.16 5.67 -15.57
C TRP A 76 6.07 4.27 -16.20
N GLY A 77 4.87 3.70 -16.31
CA GLY A 77 4.64 2.42 -16.98
C GLY A 77 4.59 1.22 -16.05
N ALA A 78 4.29 1.41 -14.76
CA ALA A 78 3.90 0.29 -13.90
C ALA A 78 2.52 -0.23 -14.32
N GLU A 79 2.39 -1.55 -14.47
CA GLU A 79 1.09 -2.21 -14.60
C GLU A 79 0.57 -2.50 -13.20
N VAL A 80 -0.67 -2.08 -12.92
CA VAL A 80 -1.30 -2.27 -11.61
C VAL A 80 -2.55 -3.12 -11.76
N VAL A 81 -2.75 -4.07 -10.86
CA VAL A 81 -3.93 -4.94 -10.83
C VAL A 81 -4.53 -4.97 -9.44
N THR A 82 -5.84 -4.79 -9.36
CA THR A 82 -6.59 -4.84 -8.10
C THR A 82 -7.00 -6.28 -7.82
N GLU A 83 -6.05 -7.06 -7.32
CA GLU A 83 -6.22 -8.48 -6.99
C GLU A 83 -5.43 -8.81 -5.73
N ASP A 84 -5.92 -9.78 -4.97
CA ASP A 84 -5.17 -10.37 -3.85
C ASP A 84 -4.21 -11.45 -4.37
N VAL A 85 -2.97 -11.42 -3.91
CA VAL A 85 -2.07 -12.56 -4.07
C VAL A 85 -2.36 -13.56 -2.96
N ILE A 86 -2.78 -14.76 -3.33
CA ILE A 86 -3.17 -15.83 -2.41
C ILE A 86 -2.01 -16.79 -2.11
N ASN A 87 -1.03 -16.89 -3.01
CA ASN A 87 0.11 -17.80 -2.87
C ASN A 87 1.32 -17.31 -3.66
N VAL A 88 2.50 -17.53 -3.09
CA VAL A 88 3.78 -17.38 -3.79
C VAL A 88 4.64 -18.61 -3.55
N ASP A 89 5.17 -19.21 -4.62
CA ASP A 89 6.14 -20.29 -4.58
C ASP A 89 7.56 -19.72 -4.82
N PHE A 90 8.36 -19.71 -3.76
CA PHE A 90 9.76 -19.28 -3.77
C PHE A 90 10.77 -20.43 -3.93
N GLN A 91 10.31 -21.68 -4.05
CA GLN A 91 11.20 -22.85 -4.18
C GLN A 91 11.71 -23.05 -5.60
N GLN A 92 11.09 -22.39 -6.59
CA GLN A 92 11.40 -22.51 -8.01
C GLN A 92 11.75 -21.15 -8.61
N GLN A 93 12.52 -21.13 -9.71
CA GLN A 93 12.81 -19.92 -10.48
C GLN A 93 12.49 -20.10 -11.97
N PRO A 94 11.74 -19.18 -12.60
CA PRO A 94 11.12 -17.97 -12.03
C PRO A 94 10.06 -18.28 -10.95
N PHE A 95 9.92 -17.40 -9.97
CA PHE A 95 8.97 -17.53 -8.87
C PHE A 95 7.53 -17.56 -9.40
N VAL A 96 6.64 -18.30 -8.73
CA VAL A 96 5.24 -18.41 -9.15
C VAL A 96 4.34 -17.64 -8.19
N ILE A 97 3.61 -16.66 -8.69
CA ILE A 97 2.67 -15.82 -7.94
C ILE A 97 1.26 -16.16 -8.42
N ARG A 98 0.34 -16.42 -7.49
CA ARG A 98 -1.06 -16.77 -7.79
C ARG A 98 -2.02 -15.79 -7.14
N SER A 99 -3.00 -15.34 -7.91
CA SER A 99 -4.26 -14.75 -7.44
C SER A 99 -5.42 -15.66 -7.83
N ASP A 100 -6.65 -15.29 -7.48
CA ASP A 100 -7.85 -15.99 -7.94
C ASP A 100 -8.07 -15.87 -9.46
N HIS A 101 -7.45 -14.89 -10.11
CA HIS A 101 -7.68 -14.58 -11.52
C HIS A 101 -6.52 -14.97 -12.43
N ARG A 102 -5.29 -15.09 -11.90
CA ARG A 102 -4.10 -15.33 -12.72
C ARG A 102 -2.98 -16.07 -12.00
N VAL A 103 -2.11 -16.67 -12.82
CA VAL A 103 -0.81 -17.18 -12.41
C VAL A 103 0.26 -16.39 -13.16
N VAL A 104 1.19 -15.80 -12.41
CA VAL A 104 2.28 -14.98 -12.91
C VAL A 104 3.61 -15.64 -12.56
N TYR A 105 4.56 -15.60 -13.48
CA TYR A 105 5.94 -16.02 -13.24
C TYR A 105 6.82 -14.79 -13.16
N ALA A 106 7.73 -14.68 -12.20
CA ALA A 106 8.58 -13.50 -12.04
C ALA A 106 10.04 -13.85 -11.71
N HIS A 107 10.98 -13.07 -12.26
CA HIS A 107 12.40 -13.18 -11.89
C HIS A 107 12.70 -12.64 -10.48
N ALA A 108 11.95 -11.63 -10.05
CA ALA A 108 12.06 -11.03 -8.72
C ALA A 108 10.68 -10.69 -8.16
N VAL A 109 10.55 -10.72 -6.84
CA VAL A 109 9.32 -10.33 -6.12
C VAL A 109 9.68 -9.37 -5.00
N ILE A 110 8.97 -8.25 -4.91
CA ILE A 110 9.01 -7.33 -3.77
C ILE A 110 7.75 -7.54 -2.93
N ILE A 111 7.93 -7.95 -1.67
CA ILE A 111 6.85 -8.05 -0.68
C ILE A 111 6.73 -6.71 0.04
N ALA A 112 5.65 -5.99 -0.23
CA ALA A 112 5.31 -4.69 0.33
C ALA A 112 3.87 -4.68 0.89
N THR A 113 3.41 -5.83 1.39
CA THR A 113 2.04 -6.05 1.90
C THR A 113 1.73 -5.27 3.18
N GLY A 114 2.75 -4.73 3.83
CA GLY A 114 2.59 -3.92 5.04
C GLY A 114 2.18 -4.75 6.25
N ALA A 115 1.39 -4.12 7.11
CA ALA A 115 0.84 -4.70 8.33
C ALA A 115 -0.50 -4.01 8.66
N THR A 116 -1.23 -4.54 9.65
CA THR A 116 -2.46 -3.94 10.17
C THR A 116 -2.36 -3.73 11.68
N ALA A 117 -2.86 -2.59 12.15
CA ALA A 117 -2.95 -2.31 13.58
C ALA A 117 -3.99 -3.23 14.23
N LYS A 118 -3.62 -3.93 15.30
CA LYS A 118 -4.54 -4.77 16.06
C LYS A 118 -5.49 -3.88 16.85
N ARG A 119 -6.79 -4.06 16.63
CA ARG A 119 -7.88 -3.36 17.30
C ARG A 119 -8.53 -4.25 18.35
N MET A 120 -9.11 -3.65 19.40
CA MET A 120 -9.68 -4.40 20.53
C MET A 120 -11.15 -4.81 20.31
N GLY A 121 -11.86 -4.17 19.39
CA GLY A 121 -13.26 -4.44 19.09
C GLY A 121 -14.22 -3.91 20.16
N LEU A 122 -13.91 -2.76 20.76
CA LEU A 122 -14.73 -2.21 21.86
C LEU A 122 -16.08 -1.64 21.35
N PRO A 123 -17.14 -1.62 22.19
CA PRO A 123 -18.36 -0.90 21.86
C PRO A 123 -18.07 0.58 21.59
N GLY A 124 -18.55 1.10 20.45
CA GLY A 124 -18.28 2.47 19.99
C GLY A 124 -16.96 2.63 19.22
N GLU A 125 -16.17 1.56 19.03
CA GLU A 125 -14.85 1.69 18.41
C GLU A 125 -14.92 2.21 16.96
N GLU A 126 -15.94 1.82 16.21
CA GLU A 126 -16.16 2.32 14.84
C GLU A 126 -16.60 3.79 14.82
N THR A 127 -17.37 4.22 15.81
CA THR A 127 -17.93 5.58 15.87
C THR A 127 -16.85 6.64 16.14
N TYR A 128 -15.89 6.33 17.02
CA TYR A 128 -14.84 7.29 17.41
C TYR A 128 -13.48 7.04 16.73
N TRP A 129 -13.37 6.04 15.83
CA TRP A 129 -12.14 5.83 15.07
C TRP A 129 -11.82 7.06 14.21
N ASN A 130 -10.57 7.55 14.28
CA ASN A 130 -10.14 8.83 13.70
C ASN A 130 -10.92 10.08 14.18
N ARG A 131 -11.68 9.95 15.28
CA ARG A 131 -12.45 11.04 15.91
C ARG A 131 -12.23 11.08 17.43
N GLY A 132 -11.04 10.65 17.86
CA GLY A 132 -10.67 10.54 19.27
C GLY A 132 -9.89 9.25 19.57
N MET A 133 -10.21 8.14 18.89
CA MET A 133 -9.40 6.92 18.98
C MET A 133 -8.44 6.80 17.81
N SER A 134 -7.21 6.38 18.14
CA SER A 134 -6.11 6.13 17.21
C SER A 134 -5.32 4.91 17.68
N ALA A 135 -4.63 4.25 16.76
CA ALA A 135 -3.64 3.21 17.06
C ALA A 135 -2.18 3.67 16.91
N CYS A 136 -1.93 4.95 16.62
CA CYS A 136 -0.58 5.50 16.45
C CYS A 136 -0.40 6.82 17.20
N ALA A 137 0.10 6.74 18.43
CA ALA A 137 0.33 7.92 19.27
C ALA A 137 1.29 8.95 18.64
N ILE A 138 2.35 8.49 17.95
CA ILE A 138 3.32 9.40 17.30
C ILE A 138 2.76 10.05 16.04
N CYS A 139 1.77 9.43 15.38
CA CYS A 139 1.15 9.96 14.18
C CYS A 139 0.19 11.10 14.57
N ASP A 140 -0.70 10.84 15.52
CA ASP A 140 -1.86 11.70 15.75
C ASP A 140 -1.79 12.48 17.06
N GLY A 141 -0.85 12.17 17.96
CA GLY A 141 -0.77 12.77 19.29
C GLY A 141 -0.55 14.29 19.27
N ALA A 142 0.02 14.82 18.19
CA ALA A 142 0.18 16.25 17.98
C ALA A 142 -1.04 16.91 17.31
N ALA A 143 -2.11 16.18 16.96
CA ALA A 143 -3.27 16.77 16.29
C ALA A 143 -4.03 17.76 17.21
N PRO A 144 -4.65 18.82 16.66
CA PRO A 144 -5.31 19.86 17.46
C PRO A 144 -6.33 19.35 18.47
N ILE A 145 -7.05 18.27 18.16
CA ILE A 145 -8.06 17.66 19.06
C ILE A 145 -7.45 17.10 20.36
N PHE A 146 -6.14 16.84 20.39
CA PHE A 146 -5.41 16.31 21.54
C PHE A 146 -4.45 17.34 22.17
N ARG A 147 -4.33 18.54 21.60
CA ARG A 147 -3.60 19.65 22.21
C ARG A 147 -4.48 20.26 23.31
N GLY A 148 -4.14 19.96 24.56
CA GLY A 148 -4.79 20.57 25.75
C GLY A 148 -4.56 22.06 25.87
#